data_AF-A0A173SQR3-F1
#
_entry.id   AF-A0A173SQR3-F1
#
_cell.length_a   1.000
_cell.length_b   1.000
_cell.length_c   1.000
_cell.angle_alpha   90.00
_cell.angle_beta   90.00
_cell.angle_gamma   90.00
#
_symmetry.space_group_name_H-M   'P 1'
#
loop_
_entity.id
_entity.type
_entity.pdbx_description
1 polymer ?
#
loop_
_entity_poly.entity_id
_entity_poly.type
_entity_poly.pdbx_seq_one_letter_code
_entity_poly.pdbx_strand_id
1 'polypeptide(L)' 'MEPVAVWVRKGGEWAIIHRCKRCGKLSSNRVAADDNPMKLMSIAMKPLCSPPFPLDYIEEMTALMGGDGRMR' A
#
# COMPACT_ATOMS: atom_id res chain seq x y z
N MET A 1 -17.10 6.18 5.75
CA MET A 1 -15.98 5.26 5.49
C MET A 1 -14.76 6.10 5.12
N GLU A 2 -13.56 5.72 5.53
CA GLU A 2 -12.30 6.43 5.26
C GLU A 2 -11.41 5.56 4.37
N PRO A 3 -10.92 6.03 3.21
CA PRO A 3 -9.97 5.26 2.42
C PRO A 3 -8.61 5.26 3.14
N VAL A 4 -8.09 4.06 3.44
CA VAL A 4 -6.87 3.90 4.26
C VAL A 4 -5.75 3.16 3.53
N ALA A 5 -6.08 2.37 2.50
CA ALA A 5 -5.12 1.64 1.71
C ALA A 5 -5.69 1.30 0.33
N VAL A 6 -4.82 0.84 -0.57
CA VAL A 6 -5.18 0.25 -1.86
C VAL A 6 -4.72 -1.20 -1.90
N TRP A 7 -5.38 -2.02 -2.72
CA TRP A 7 -5.02 -3.41 -2.97
C TRP A 7 -5.11 -3.69 -4.47
N VAL A 8 -4.03 -4.24 -5.04
CA VAL A 8 -4.03 -4.83 -6.39
C VAL A 8 -4.45 -6.30 -6.28
N ARG A 9 -5.66 -6.62 -6.76
CA ARG A 9 -6.23 -7.98 -6.75
C ARG A 9 -5.61 -8.85 -7.86
N LYS A 10 -5.92 -10.14 -7.81
CA LYS A 10 -5.60 -11.07 -8.90
C LYS A 10 -6.19 -10.55 -10.21
N GLY A 11 -5.38 -10.45 -11.26
CA GLY A 11 -5.77 -9.87 -12.55
C GLY A 11 -5.46 -8.38 -12.70
N GLY A 12 -4.82 -7.75 -11.71
CA GLY A 12 -4.39 -6.35 -11.80
C GLY A 12 -5.48 -5.33 -11.46
N GLU A 13 -6.67 -5.78 -11.08
CA GLU A 13 -7.75 -4.88 -10.67
C GLU A 13 -7.43 -4.20 -9.34
N TRP A 14 -7.61 -2.89 -9.29
CA TRP A 14 -7.41 -2.12 -8.06
C TRP A 14 -8.67 -2.10 -7.21
N ALA A 15 -8.48 -2.12 -5.90
CA ALA A 15 -9.52 -1.92 -4.91
C ALA A 15 -9.06 -0.94 -3.83
N ILE A 16 -9.99 -0.12 -3.34
CA ILE A 16 -9.76 0.79 -2.22
C ILE A 16 -10.23 0.11 -0.94
N ILE A 17 -9.34 0.02 0.04
CA ILE A 17 -9.67 -0.44 1.39
C ILE A 17 -10.15 0.76 2.19
N HIS A 18 -11.37 0.63 2.70
CA HIS A 18 -12.01 1.61 3.54
C HIS A 18 -12.09 1.12 4.98
N ARG A 19 -11.88 2.02 5.94
CA ARG A 19 -12.10 1.81 7.36
C ARG A 19 -13.35 2.55 7.82
N CYS A 20 -14.22 1.89 8.56
CA CYS A 20 -15.33 2.55 9.23
C CYS A 20 -14.80 3.43 10.36
N LYS A 21 -15.04 4.75 10.29
CA LYS A 21 -14.63 5.70 11.34
C LYS A 21 -15.32 5.45 12.71
N ARG A 22 -16.44 4.70 12.74
CA ARG A 22 -17.19 4.39 13.97
C ARG A 22 -16.79 3.07 14.61
N CYS A 23 -16.70 1.99 13.82
CA CYS A 23 -16.48 0.63 14.35
C CYS A 23 -15.18 -0.03 13.89
N GLY A 24 -14.35 0.65 13.08
CA GLY A 24 -13.07 0.12 12.60
C GLY A 24 -13.17 -0.95 11.50
N LYS A 25 -14.36 -1.47 11.18
CA LYS A 25 -14.57 -2.47 10.13
C LYS A 25 -13.89 -2.05 8.82
N LEU A 26 -13.16 -2.99 8.22
CA LEU A 26 -12.54 -2.84 6.91
C LEU A 26 -13.45 -3.41 5.82
N SER A 27 -13.56 -2.68 4.70
CA SER A 27 -14.23 -3.15 3.49
C SER A 27 -13.44 -2.74 2.26
N SER A 28 -13.50 -3.53 1.19
CA SER A 28 -12.81 -3.21 -0.07
C SER A 28 -13.81 -3.03 -1.20
N ASN A 29 -13.68 -1.94 -1.96
CA ASN A 29 -14.47 -1.68 -3.16
C ASN A 29 -13.55 -1.67 -4.38
N ARG A 30 -14.00 -2.20 -5.51
CA ARG A 30 -13.27 -2.09 -6.80
C ARG A 30 -13.18 -0.61 -7.19
N VAL A 31 -12.04 -0.20 -7.71
CA VAL A 31 -11.85 1.15 -8.28
C VAL A 31 -12.77 1.31 -9.49
N ALA A 32 -13.46 2.43 -9.57
CA ALA A 32 -14.35 2.80 -10.65
C ALA A 32 -13.68 3.78 -11.63
N ALA A 33 -14.28 3.99 -12.79
CA ALA A 33 -13.70 4.86 -13.83
C ALA A 33 -13.68 6.35 -13.45
N ASP A 34 -14.50 6.77 -12.49
CA ASP A 34 -14.61 8.13 -11.96
C ASP A 34 -13.77 8.38 -10.71
N ASP A 35 -13.09 7.36 -10.18
CA ASP A 35 -12.15 7.53 -9.08
C ASP A 35 -10.96 8.40 -9.52
N ASN A 36 -10.55 9.33 -8.65
CA ASN A 36 -9.45 10.22 -8.96
C ASN A 36 -8.09 9.49 -8.85
N PRO A 37 -7.32 9.36 -9.95
CA PRO A 37 -6.08 8.58 -9.95
C PRO A 37 -5.01 9.17 -9.01
N MET A 38 -4.97 10.49 -8.84
CA MET A 38 -4.01 11.15 -7.94
C MET A 38 -4.31 10.84 -6.47
N LYS A 39 -5.59 10.72 -6.10
CA LYS A 39 -5.99 10.31 -4.74
C LYS A 39 -5.67 8.84 -4.48
N LEU A 40 -5.84 7.97 -5.47
CA LEU A 40 -5.44 6.56 -5.34
C LEU A 40 -3.94 6.43 -5.15
N MET A 41 -3.16 7.16 -5.96
CA MET A 41 -1.71 7.16 -5.88
C MET A 41 -1.22 7.71 -4.55
N SER A 42 -1.83 8.78 -4.02
CA SER A 42 -1.41 9.34 -2.73
C SER A 42 -1.62 8.37 -1.57
N ILE A 43 -2.68 7.54 -1.61
CA ILE A 43 -2.89 6.45 -0.65
C ILE A 43 -1.81 5.37 -0.82
N ALA A 44 -1.55 4.96 -2.06
CA ALA A 44 -0.56 3.93 -2.39
C ALA A 44 0.87 4.30 -1.97
N MET A 45 1.25 5.56 -2.20
CA MET A 45 2.61 6.06 -1.95
C MET A 45 2.86 6.43 -0.49
N LYS A 46 1.82 6.54 0.34
CA LYS A 46 1.95 6.99 1.74
C LYS A 46 3.01 6.21 2.55
N PRO A 47 3.12 4.88 2.45
CA PRO A 47 4.17 4.13 3.16
C PRO A 47 5.59 4.44 2.65
N LEU A 48 5.74 4.79 1.36
CA LEU A 48 7.04 5.13 0.77
C LEU A 48 7.46 6.56 1.11
N CYS A 49 6.51 7.48 1.20
CA CYS A 49 6.77 8.88 1.58
C CYS A 49 6.92 9.09 3.09
N SER A 50 6.56 8.10 3.91
CA SER A 50 6.69 8.16 5.37
C SER A 50 7.01 6.78 5.94
N PRO A 51 8.19 6.24 5.58
CA PRO A 51 8.55 4.88 5.94
C PRO A 51 8.87 4.78 7.44
N PRO A 52 8.59 3.63 8.08
CA PRO A 52 8.89 3.43 9.51
C PRO A 52 10.39 3.18 9.77
N PHE A 53 11.21 3.13 8.73
CA PHE A 53 12.66 2.94 8.77
C PHE A 53 13.30 3.68 7.57
N PRO A 54 14.61 3.97 7.61
CA PRO A 54 15.29 4.60 6.48
C PRO A 54 15.33 3.65 5.28
N LEU A 55 14.86 4.12 4.12
CA LEU A 55 14.86 3.32 2.88
C LEU A 55 16.27 3.11 2.33
N ASP A 56 17.20 4.02 2.63
CA ASP A 56 18.58 3.99 2.14
C ASP A 56 19.35 2.72 2.55
N TYR A 57 18.91 2.04 3.62
CA TYR A 57 19.55 0.83 4.16
C TYR A 57 18.76 -0.46 3.89
N ILE A 58 17.79 -0.46 2.96
CA ILE A 58 16.97 -1.66 2.69
C ILE A 58 17.82 -2.87 2.30
N GLU A 59 18.86 -2.68 1.48
CA GLU A 59 19.75 -3.77 1.05
C GLU A 59 20.51 -4.37 2.24
N GLU A 60 21.09 -3.52 3.09
CA GLU A 60 21.80 -3.93 4.31
C GLU A 60 20.88 -4.66 5.29
N MET A 61 19.68 -4.12 5.54
CA MET A 61 18.69 -4.76 6.39
C MET A 61 18.29 -6.15 5.86
N THR A 62 18.13 -6.29 4.54
CA THR A 62 17.79 -7.57 3.91
C THR A 62 18.91 -8.60 4.06
N ALA A 63 20.17 -8.17 3.91
CA ALA A 63 21.34 -9.03 4.11
C ALA A 63 21.47 -9.51 5.56
N LEU A 64 21.24 -8.61 6.54
CA LEU A 64 21.30 -8.93 7.98
C LEU A 64 20.20 -9.90 8.44
N MET A 65 19.06 -9.94 7.76
CA MET A 65 17.96 -10.88 8.04
C MET A 65 18.21 -12.30 7.49
N GLY A 66 19.44 -12.62 7.07
CA GLY A 66 19.82 -13.93 6.53
C GLY A 66 19.34 -14.17 5.10
N GLY A 67 18.92 -13.11 4.39
CA GLY A 67 18.51 -13.18 3.00
C GLY A 67 19.71 -12.99 2.09
N ASP A 68 19.90 -13.90 1.14
CA ASP A 68 20.90 -13.79 0.06
C ASP A 68 20.75 -12.53 -0.83
N GLY A 69 19.85 -11.59 -0.52
CA GLY A 69 19.78 -10.20 -1.04
C GLY A 69 19.67 -10.03 -2.56
N ARG A 70 19.73 -11.10 -3.33
CA ARG A 70 19.79 -11.10 -4.79
C ARG A 70 18.38 -10.97 -5.34
N MET A 71 17.94 -9.74 -5.60
CA MET A 71 17.12 -9.51 -6.78
C MET A 71 18.00 -9.82 -8.00
N ARG A 72 17.87 -11.04 -8.55
CA ARG A 72 18.34 -11.33 -9.91
C ARG A 72 17.31 -10.84 -10.91
#